data_AF-A0A8S4RHG1-F1
#
_entry.id   AF-A0A8S4RHG1-F1
#
_cell.length_a   1.000
_cell.length_b   1.000
_cell.length_c   1.000
_cell.angle_alpha   90.00
_cell.angle_beta   90.00
_cell.angle_gamma   90.00
#
_symmetry.space_group_name_H-M   'P 1'
#
loop_
_entity.id
_entity.type
_entity.pdbx_description
1 polymer ?
#
loop_
_entity_poly.entity_id
_entity_poly.type
_entity_poly.pdbx_seq_one_letter_code
_entity_poly.pdbx_strand_id
1 'polypeptide(L)'
;MSGGEKPIQEPQPGFCSATCVDRASLQHEIQKAEPKTSDFLITCNLPKRFEHPHWFNGYGCQTNKEHPLYRTSASEYGWYPPGYYSVPSVFFPAGQKFTNHLSAAGMYRNYSLNTGMDPVGYH
;
A
#
# COMPACT_ATOMS: atom_id res chain seq x y z
N MET A 1 32.44 51.40 -11.60
CA MET A 1 31.22 50.71 -11.14
C MET A 1 31.01 49.54 -12.08
N SER A 2 31.57 48.36 -11.75
CA SER A 2 31.48 47.18 -12.61
C SER A 2 30.12 46.52 -12.38
N GLY A 3 29.26 46.55 -13.39
CA GLY A 3 27.96 45.90 -13.36
C GLY A 3 28.12 44.38 -13.48
N GLY A 4 27.73 43.65 -12.44
CA GLY A 4 27.64 42.20 -12.48
C GLY A 4 26.38 41.78 -13.22
N GLU A 5 26.54 41.15 -14.39
CA GLU A 5 25.47 40.41 -15.05
C GLU A 5 25.10 39.21 -14.19
N LYS A 6 23.81 39.13 -13.80
CA LYS A 6 23.25 37.95 -13.14
C LYS A 6 23.07 36.86 -14.20
N PRO A 7 23.47 35.60 -13.93
CA PRO A 7 23.22 34.52 -14.87
C PRO A 7 21.71 34.34 -15.05
N ILE A 8 21.30 34.33 -16.31
CA ILE A 8 19.94 34.02 -16.76
C ILE A 8 19.61 32.63 -16.23
N GLN A 9 18.62 32.52 -15.35
CA GLN A 9 18.11 31.24 -14.92
C GLN A 9 17.51 30.54 -16.14
N GLU A 10 18.08 29.37 -16.47
CA GLU A 10 17.57 28.53 -17.56
C GLU A 10 16.09 28.19 -17.31
N PRO A 11 15.25 28.23 -18.36
CA PRO A 11 13.84 27.90 -18.24
C PRO A 11 13.71 26.44 -17.80
N GLN A 12 13.20 26.24 -16.58
CA GLN A 12 12.92 24.91 -16.05
C GLN A 12 11.78 24.31 -16.89
N PRO A 13 11.99 23.18 -17.59
CA PRO A 13 10.93 22.57 -18.39
C PRO A 13 9.88 21.98 -17.45
N GLY A 14 8.87 22.79 -17.15
CA GLY A 14 7.59 22.31 -16.66
C GLY A 14 6.94 21.46 -17.76
N PHE A 15 6.46 20.28 -17.35
CA PHE A 15 5.38 19.50 -17.94
C PHE A 15 5.11 19.72 -19.44
N CYS A 16 5.51 18.76 -20.29
CA CYS A 16 4.91 18.62 -21.62
C CYS A 16 4.91 17.13 -22.00
N SER A 17 3.76 16.46 -22.10
CA SER A 17 2.95 16.44 -23.31
C SER A 17 3.79 16.53 -24.60
N ALA A 18 3.90 15.39 -25.29
CA ALA A 18 4.24 15.21 -26.70
C ALA A 18 5.54 15.79 -27.30
N THR A 19 6.37 16.55 -26.59
CA THR A 19 7.70 16.97 -27.08
C THR A 19 8.78 16.68 -26.05
N CYS A 20 9.30 15.45 -26.04
CA CYS A 20 10.53 15.12 -25.33
C CYS A 20 11.72 15.77 -26.08
N VAL A 21 12.17 16.92 -25.62
CA VAL A 21 13.23 17.72 -26.27
C VAL A 21 14.63 17.13 -26.05
N ASP A 22 14.81 16.31 -25.00
CA ASP A 22 16.09 15.66 -24.69
C ASP A 22 15.92 14.18 -24.30
N ARG A 23 16.59 13.30 -25.03
CA ARG A 23 16.61 11.84 -24.81
C ARG A 23 17.29 11.49 -23.48
N ALA A 24 18.32 12.23 -23.06
CA ALA A 24 19.03 11.97 -21.82
C ALA A 24 18.13 12.24 -20.60
N SER A 25 17.42 13.37 -20.61
CA SER A 25 16.45 13.72 -19.57
C SER A 25 15.32 12.69 -19.45
N LEU A 26 14.77 12.20 -20.58
CA LEU A 26 13.75 11.14 -20.57
C LEU A 26 14.30 9.83 -19.99
N GLN A 27 15.53 9.45 -20.34
CA GLN A 27 16.17 8.26 -19.79
C GLN A 27 16.40 8.38 -18.28
N HIS A 28 16.79 9.56 -17.79
CA HIS A 28 16.94 9.84 -16.37
C HIS A 28 15.60 9.73 -15.62
N GLU A 29 14.52 10.27 -16.18
CA GLU A 29 13.18 10.17 -15.58
C GLU A 29 12.69 8.71 -15.50
N ILE A 30 12.94 7.91 -16.54
CA ILE A 30 12.60 6.47 -16.56
C ILE A 30 13.41 5.68 -15.51
N GLN A 31 14.66 6.07 -15.28
CA GLN A 31 15.52 5.44 -14.27
C GLN A 31 15.17 5.83 -12.83
N LYS A 32 14.37 6.89 -12.65
CA LYS A 32 13.93 7.32 -11.34
C LYS A 32 13.10 6.21 -10.67
N ALA A 33 13.31 6.04 -9.37
CA ALA A 33 12.53 5.09 -8.60
C ALA A 33 11.04 5.44 -8.66
N GLU A 34 10.20 4.41 -8.76
CA GLU A 34 8.75 4.60 -8.78
C GLU A 34 8.27 5.19 -7.45
N PRO A 35 7.37 6.19 -7.51
CA PRO A 35 6.98 6.91 -6.32
C PRO A 35 6.09 6.04 -5.42
N LYS A 36 6.26 6.23 -4.12
CA LYS A 36 5.61 5.49 -3.04
C LYS A 36 4.48 6.31 -2.43
N THR A 37 3.63 5.66 -1.65
CA THR A 37 2.55 6.35 -0.92
C THR A 37 3.11 7.32 0.13
N SER A 38 4.19 6.97 0.81
CA SER A 38 4.88 7.86 1.76
C SER A 38 5.51 9.10 1.12
N ASP A 39 5.77 9.11 -0.19
CA ASP A 39 6.32 10.28 -0.88
C ASP A 39 5.29 11.41 -0.99
N PHE A 40 3.98 11.07 -0.98
CA PHE A 40 2.88 12.02 -1.14
C PHE A 40 2.05 12.22 0.13
N LEU A 41 1.98 11.21 1.00
CA LEU A 41 1.11 11.18 2.17
C LEU A 41 1.90 10.82 3.42
N ILE A 42 1.46 11.33 4.57
CA ILE A 42 2.01 10.91 5.86
C ILE A 42 1.45 9.52 6.18
N THR A 43 2.30 8.51 6.17
CA THR A 43 1.91 7.11 6.40
C THR A 43 2.37 6.57 7.75
N CYS A 44 1.63 5.63 8.34
CA CYS A 44 2.04 4.91 9.55
C CYS A 44 1.69 3.42 9.47
N ASN A 45 2.67 2.55 9.70
CA ASN A 45 2.53 1.08 9.68
C ASN A 45 1.88 0.50 8.41
N LEU A 46 2.05 1.19 7.27
CA LEU A 46 1.42 0.78 6.02
C LEU A 46 2.08 -0.51 5.48
N PRO A 47 1.32 -1.57 5.14
CA PRO A 47 1.88 -2.75 4.51
C PRO A 47 2.54 -2.41 3.18
N LYS A 48 3.67 -3.06 2.87
CA LYS A 48 4.45 -2.81 1.64
C LYS A 48 3.62 -2.80 0.36
N ARG A 49 2.58 -3.63 0.28
CA ARG A 49 1.66 -3.67 -0.87
C ARG A 49 0.92 -2.35 -1.10
N PHE A 50 0.51 -1.66 -0.04
CA PHE A 50 -0.18 -0.37 -0.13
C PHE A 50 0.79 0.81 -0.20
N GLU A 51 2.03 0.60 0.23
CA GLU A 51 3.13 1.56 0.10
C GLU A 51 3.61 1.71 -1.36
N HIS A 52 3.47 0.64 -2.16
CA HIS A 52 3.96 0.55 -3.53
C HIS A 52 2.80 0.33 -4.51
N PRO A 53 2.16 1.38 -5.06
CA PRO A 53 0.99 1.19 -5.94
C PRO A 53 1.28 0.41 -7.22
N HIS A 54 2.52 0.43 -7.71
CA HIS A 54 2.96 -0.37 -8.86
C HIS A 54 2.93 -1.90 -8.62
N TRP A 55 2.83 -2.36 -7.36
CA TRP A 55 2.66 -3.79 -7.06
C TRP A 55 1.24 -4.29 -7.33
N PHE A 56 0.27 -3.41 -7.55
CA PHE A 56 -1.08 -3.79 -7.96
C PHE A 56 -1.10 -4.18 -9.44
N ASN A 57 -1.31 -5.48 -9.67
CA ASN A 57 -1.36 -6.08 -10.99
C ASN A 57 -2.67 -6.86 -11.17
N GLY A 58 -3.06 -7.09 -12.43
CA GLY A 58 -4.21 -7.93 -12.78
C GLY A 58 -5.53 -7.17 -12.97
N TYR A 59 -5.51 -5.83 -12.93
CA TYR A 59 -6.71 -5.01 -13.13
C TYR A 59 -7.07 -4.91 -14.61
N GLY A 60 -8.34 -4.63 -14.91
CA GLY A 60 -8.86 -4.58 -16.27
C GLY A 60 -8.05 -3.67 -17.20
N CYS A 61 -7.68 -2.47 -16.74
CA CYS A 61 -6.88 -1.53 -17.54
C CYS A 61 -5.47 -2.04 -17.91
N GLN A 62 -4.96 -3.05 -17.21
CA GLN A 62 -3.63 -3.63 -17.44
C GLN A 62 -3.69 -4.89 -18.31
N THR A 63 -4.76 -5.69 -18.17
CA THR A 63 -4.82 -7.05 -18.71
C THR A 63 -5.85 -7.25 -19.81
N ASN A 64 -6.93 -6.46 -19.82
CA ASN A 64 -8.06 -6.68 -20.71
C ASN A 64 -7.67 -6.31 -22.15
N LYS A 65 -7.85 -7.29 -23.03
CA LYS A 65 -7.62 -7.18 -24.49
C LYS A 65 -8.94 -7.20 -25.27
N GLU A 66 -10.07 -7.06 -24.57
CA GLU A 66 -11.39 -7.07 -25.21
C GLU A 66 -11.58 -5.80 -26.02
N HIS A 67 -12.27 -5.94 -27.14
CA HIS A 67 -12.59 -4.80 -27.98
C HIS A 67 -13.52 -3.85 -27.22
N PRO A 68 -13.28 -2.51 -27.24
CA PRO A 68 -14.07 -1.55 -26.47
C PRO A 68 -15.59 -1.62 -26.69
N LEU A 69 -16.02 -2.04 -27.89
CA LEU A 69 -17.45 -2.20 -28.23
C LEU A 69 -18.15 -3.32 -27.45
N TYR A 70 -17.41 -4.32 -26.96
CA TYR A 70 -17.98 -5.48 -26.27
C TYR A 70 -17.81 -5.42 -24.75
N ARG A 71 -17.53 -4.25 -24.17
CA ARG A 71 -17.50 -4.09 -22.72
C ARG A 71 -18.89 -4.14 -22.11
N THR A 72 -19.00 -4.89 -21.03
CA THR A 72 -20.22 -4.95 -20.20
C THR A 72 -20.07 -4.02 -18.99
N SER A 73 -21.17 -3.60 -18.39
CA SER A 73 -21.14 -2.83 -17.13
C SER A 73 -20.47 -3.60 -15.99
N ALA A 74 -20.59 -4.93 -15.96
CA ALA A 74 -19.91 -5.76 -14.98
C ALA A 74 -18.38 -5.70 -15.10
N SER A 75 -17.84 -5.47 -16.32
CA SER A 75 -16.40 -5.35 -16.55
C SER A 75 -15.79 -4.07 -15.96
N GLU A 76 -16.61 -3.10 -15.55
CA GLU A 76 -16.15 -1.87 -14.89
C GLU A 76 -15.64 -2.13 -13.47
N TYR A 77 -16.21 -3.11 -12.77
CA TYR A 77 -15.75 -3.49 -11.44
C TYR A 77 -14.35 -4.12 -11.52
N GLY A 78 -13.41 -3.61 -10.70
CA GLY A 78 -12.01 -4.07 -10.75
C GLY A 78 -11.26 -3.61 -11.99
N TRP A 79 -11.77 -2.61 -12.72
CA TRP A 79 -11.09 -2.08 -13.90
C TRP A 79 -9.79 -1.35 -13.57
N TYR A 80 -9.79 -0.52 -12.53
CA TYR A 80 -8.64 0.30 -12.14
C TYR A 80 -7.97 -0.21 -10.85
N PRO A 81 -6.62 -0.24 -10.79
CA PRO A 81 -5.90 -0.53 -9.56
C PRO A 81 -6.05 0.62 -8.54
N PRO A 82 -5.91 0.33 -7.24
CA PRO A 82 -5.86 1.37 -6.22
C PRO A 82 -4.57 2.21 -6.38
N GLY A 83 -4.74 3.53 -6.32
CA GLY A 83 -3.66 4.52 -6.28
C GLY A 83 -3.39 5.08 -4.88
N TYR A 84 -2.43 6.01 -4.79
CA TYR A 84 -1.95 6.64 -3.54
C TYR A 84 -3.07 7.17 -2.64
N TYR A 85 -4.06 7.84 -3.22
CA TYR A 85 -5.16 8.47 -2.48
C TYR A 85 -6.35 7.55 -2.20
N SER A 86 -6.32 6.32 -2.73
CA SER A 86 -7.38 5.33 -2.51
C SER A 86 -7.05 4.32 -1.40
N VAL A 87 -5.77 4.22 -1.02
CA VAL A 87 -5.29 3.34 0.04
C VAL A 87 -5.30 4.09 1.39
N PRO A 88 -5.44 3.39 2.52
CA PRO A 88 -5.35 4.05 3.82
C PRO A 88 -3.94 4.59 4.06
N SER A 89 -3.83 5.71 4.76
CA SER A 89 -2.53 6.25 5.20
C SER A 89 -2.00 5.53 6.44
N VAL A 90 -2.89 4.96 7.26
CA VAL A 90 -2.53 4.29 8.51
C VAL A 90 -3.17 2.92 8.58
N PHE A 91 -2.42 1.92 9.04
CA PHE A 91 -2.91 0.55 9.16
C PHE A 91 -2.55 -0.06 10.53
N PHE A 92 -3.57 -0.48 11.29
CA PHE A 92 -3.43 -1.13 12.59
C PHE A 92 -4.00 -2.55 12.53
N PRO A 93 -3.19 -3.56 12.15
CA PRO A 93 -3.67 -4.93 12.07
C PRO A 93 -3.89 -5.51 13.46
N ALA A 94 -5.02 -6.20 13.64
CA ALA A 94 -5.21 -7.09 14.79
C ALA A 94 -4.36 -8.35 14.58
N GLY A 95 -3.22 -8.44 15.28
CA GLY A 95 -2.34 -9.60 15.21
C GLY A 95 -2.93 -10.79 15.97
N GLN A 96 -2.97 -11.96 15.32
CA GLN A 96 -3.49 -13.20 15.93
C GLN A 96 -2.37 -14.10 16.51
N LYS A 97 -1.15 -13.58 16.69
CA LYS A 97 0.02 -14.39 17.10
C LYS A 97 -0.23 -15.14 18.41
N PHE A 98 -0.75 -14.44 19.43
CA PHE A 98 -1.06 -15.03 20.73
C PHE A 98 -2.16 -16.09 20.62
N THR A 99 -3.28 -15.75 20.00
CA THR A 99 -4.42 -16.66 19.83
C THR A 99 -4.04 -17.90 19.03
N ASN A 100 -3.26 -17.75 17.96
CA ASN A 100 -2.77 -18.87 17.16
C ASN A 100 -1.89 -19.80 18.00
N HIS A 101 -0.99 -19.24 18.81
CA HIS A 101 -0.15 -20.02 19.72
C HIS A 101 -0.99 -20.80 20.74
N LEU A 102 -1.98 -20.15 21.37
CA LEU A 102 -2.88 -20.81 22.31
C LEU A 102 -3.76 -21.87 21.63
N SER A 103 -4.25 -21.60 20.42
CA SER A 103 -5.11 -22.52 19.66
C SER A 103 -4.41 -23.83 19.32
N ALA A 104 -3.08 -23.78 19.10
CA ALA A 104 -2.28 -24.96 18.81
C ALA A 104 -2.18 -25.93 20.02
N ALA A 105 -2.40 -25.45 21.25
CA ALA A 105 -2.44 -26.28 22.44
C ALA A 105 -3.76 -27.06 22.61
N GLY A 106 -4.79 -26.75 21.82
CA GLY A 106 -6.09 -27.41 21.86
C GLY A 106 -7.01 -26.93 22.99
N MET A 107 -8.10 -27.67 23.22
CA MET A 107 -9.08 -27.33 24.25
C MET A 107 -8.54 -27.61 25.65
N TYR A 108 -8.70 -26.65 26.56
CA TYR A 108 -8.34 -26.83 27.96
C TYR A 108 -9.08 -28.02 28.59
N ARG A 109 -8.36 -28.80 29.39
CA ARG A 109 -8.92 -29.85 30.25
C ARG A 109 -8.35 -29.71 31.64
N ASN A 110 -9.24 -29.84 32.64
CA ASN A 110 -8.84 -29.85 34.03
C ASN A 110 -8.43 -31.28 34.44
N TYR A 111 -7.18 -31.44 34.91
CA TYR A 111 -6.66 -32.68 35.49
C TYR A 111 -6.13 -32.46 36.91
N SER A 112 -6.61 -31.42 37.61
CA SER A 112 -6.20 -31.14 38.99
C SER A 112 -6.93 -32.04 40.00
N LEU A 113 -6.32 -32.28 41.15
CA LEU A 113 -6.95 -32.97 42.27
C LEU A 113 -7.78 -31.98 43.10
N ASN A 114 -8.92 -32.42 43.64
CA ASN A 114 -9.67 -31.65 44.62
C ASN A 114 -8.94 -31.71 45.97
N THR A 115 -8.38 -30.59 46.41
CA THR A 115 -7.69 -30.45 47.70
C THR A 115 -8.40 -29.49 48.66
N GLY A 116 -9.63 -29.08 48.31
CA GLY A 116 -10.45 -28.26 49.20
C GLY A 116 -10.84 -29.06 50.44
N MET A 117 -10.65 -28.48 51.62
CA MET A 117 -11.20 -29.03 52.87
C MET A 117 -12.72 -28.86 52.84
N ASP A 118 -13.46 -29.89 53.23
CA ASP A 118 -14.90 -29.79 53.33
C ASP A 118 -15.30 -28.70 54.34
N PRO A 119 -16.30 -27.87 54.02
CA PRO A 119 -16.79 -26.87 54.95
C PRO A 119 -17.38 -27.56 56.18
N VAL A 120 -17.06 -27.02 57.36
CA VAL A 120 -17.65 -27.47 58.63
C VAL A 120 -19.11 -27.05 58.70
N GLY A 121 -19.99 -27.89 58.14
CA GLY A 121 -21.43 -27.75 58.30
C GLY A 121 -21.83 -28.11 59.73
N TYR A 122 -22.17 -27.12 60.55
CA TYR A 122 -23.00 -27.36 61.74
C TYR A 122 -24.43 -27.58 61.26
N HIS A 123 -24.89 -28.83 61.37
CA HIS A 123 -26.27 -29.25 61.16
C HIS A 123 -27.21 -28.71 62.23
#